data_AF-A0A1F4QBC6-F1
#
_entry.id   AF-A0A1F4QBC6-F1
#
_cell.length_a   1.000
_cell.length_b   1.000
_cell.length_c   1.000
_cell.angle_alpha   90.00
_cell.angle_beta   90.00
_cell.angle_gamma   90.00
#
_symmetry.space_group_name_H-M   'P 1'
#
loop_
_entity.id
_entity.type
_entity.pdbx_description
1 polymer ?
#
loop_
_entity_poly.entity_id
_entity_poly.type
_entity_poly.pdbx_seq_one_letter_code
_entity_poly.pdbx_strand_id
1 'polypeptide(L)'
;MVVFCHHPLDEQVCSPHWYFRTHPTHALAVHRERARALFARSGRVRAVLSGHMRWNHTEVIEGSPCITVESLVDCSFTNRQPAGGFSEVLLEEGGRVEVRVRGGLPMEFTYP
;
A
#
# COMPACT_ATOMS: atom_id res chain seq x y z
N MET A 1 -0.65 -1.10 -16.09
CA MET A 1 0.12 0.04 -15.51
C MET A 1 0.17 -0.13 -14.01
N VAL A 2 1.30 0.17 -13.38
CA VAL A 2 1.44 0.20 -11.92
C VAL A 2 1.66 1.66 -11.50
N VAL A 3 0.92 2.11 -10.50
CA VAL A 3 1.02 3.48 -9.96
C VAL A 3 1.79 3.44 -8.64
N PHE A 4 2.74 4.35 -8.48
CA PHE A 4 3.47 4.55 -7.23
C PHE A 4 3.14 5.92 -6.65
N CYS A 5 2.83 5.96 -5.37
CA CYS A 5 2.54 7.19 -4.65
C CYS A 5 3.05 7.08 -3.20
N HIS A 6 3.31 8.20 -2.53
CA HIS A 6 3.79 8.12 -1.14
C HIS A 6 2.64 7.80 -0.17
N HIS A 7 1.58 8.62 -0.20
CA HIS A 7 0.42 8.45 0.66
C HIS A 7 -0.54 7.39 0.08
N PRO A 8 -1.15 6.55 0.91
CA PRO A 8 -2.08 5.55 0.44
C PRO A 8 -3.31 6.17 -0.23
N LEU A 9 -3.81 5.43 -1.21
CA LEU A 9 -5.03 5.75 -1.95
C LEU A 9 -6.18 4.82 -1.58
N ASP A 10 -6.09 4.01 -0.53
CA ASP A 10 -7.15 3.15 0.03
C ASP A 10 -7.77 3.77 1.30
N GLU A 11 -8.63 3.03 2.01
CA GLU A 11 -9.39 3.57 3.16
C GLU A 11 -8.93 2.97 4.50
N GLN A 12 -7.64 3.13 4.82
CA GLN A 12 -7.04 2.51 6.00
C GLN A 12 -7.53 3.13 7.31
N VAL A 13 -7.84 2.25 8.28
CA VAL A 13 -8.26 2.66 9.62
C VAL A 13 -7.06 3.18 10.41
N CYS A 14 -7.09 4.46 10.77
CA CYS A 14 -5.99 5.12 11.50
C CYS A 14 -6.08 5.00 13.03
N SER A 15 -7.21 4.54 13.59
CA SER A 15 -7.39 4.47 15.05
C SER A 15 -6.37 3.59 15.80
N PRO A 16 -5.87 2.46 15.27
CA PRO A 16 -4.80 1.70 15.91
C PRO A 16 -3.40 2.24 15.58
N HIS A 17 -3.27 3.25 14.71
CA HIS A 17 -1.99 3.67 14.15
C HIS A 17 -1.19 4.60 15.08
N TRP A 18 0.07 4.27 15.38
CA TRP A 18 0.91 5.06 16.30
C TRP A 18 1.06 6.52 15.87
N TYR A 19 1.32 6.76 14.59
CA TYR A 19 1.60 8.10 14.07
C TYR A 19 0.34 8.90 13.73
N PHE A 20 -0.78 8.22 13.43
CA PHE A 20 -1.94 8.85 12.80
C PHE A 20 -3.23 8.75 13.61
N ARG A 21 -3.23 8.02 14.74
CA ARG A 21 -4.40 7.94 15.62
C ARG A 21 -4.94 9.30 16.04
N THR A 22 -4.05 10.26 16.33
CA THR A 22 -4.42 11.63 16.76
C THR A 22 -4.51 12.63 15.60
N HIS A 23 -4.07 12.26 14.40
CA HIS A 23 -3.96 13.13 13.23
C HIS A 23 -4.33 12.39 11.93
N PRO A 24 -5.52 11.74 11.85
CA PRO A 24 -5.87 10.83 10.76
C PRO A 24 -5.97 11.55 9.40
N THR A 25 -6.20 12.87 9.40
CA THR A 25 -6.26 13.69 8.18
C THR A 25 -4.93 13.79 7.43
N HIS A 26 -3.81 13.41 8.06
CA HIS A 26 -2.48 13.43 7.45
C HIS A 26 -2.06 12.07 6.90
N ALA A 27 -2.81 11.00 7.18
CA ALA A 27 -2.41 9.63 6.85
C ALA A 27 -2.62 9.27 5.38
N LEU A 28 -3.74 9.69 4.80
CA LEU A 28 -4.20 9.26 3.49
C LEU A 28 -4.24 10.44 2.53
N ALA A 29 -4.10 10.18 1.22
CA ALA A 29 -4.22 11.27 0.25
C ALA A 29 -5.64 11.88 0.30
N VAL A 30 -5.72 13.21 0.32
CA VAL A 30 -6.98 13.96 0.49
C VAL A 30 -7.99 13.65 -0.62
N HIS A 31 -7.54 13.53 -1.87
CA HIS A 31 -8.40 13.28 -3.04
C HIS A 31 -8.28 11.85 -3.58
N ARG A 32 -8.01 10.87 -2.71
CA ARG A 32 -7.83 9.46 -3.07
C ARG A 32 -9.02 8.85 -3.80
N GLU A 33 -10.25 9.16 -3.38
CA GLU A 33 -11.47 8.70 -4.05
C GLU A 33 -11.51 9.16 -5.52
N ARG A 34 -11.26 10.44 -5.76
CA ARG A 34 -11.17 10.98 -7.13
C ARG A 34 -10.07 10.30 -7.95
N ALA A 35 -8.91 10.02 -7.35
CA ALA A 35 -7.82 9.32 -8.02
C ALA A 35 -8.22 7.88 -8.41
N ARG A 36 -8.81 7.12 -7.49
CA ARG A 36 -9.31 5.76 -7.73
C ARG A 36 -10.38 5.74 -8.83
N ALA A 37 -11.34 6.66 -8.79
CA ALA A 37 -12.37 6.77 -9.83
C ALA A 37 -11.77 7.02 -11.23
N LEU A 38 -10.68 7.81 -11.32
CA LEU A 38 -9.95 7.99 -12.59
C LEU A 38 -9.27 6.70 -13.04
N PHE A 39 -8.69 5.94 -12.12
CA PHE A 39 -8.04 4.66 -12.40
C PHE A 39 -9.04 3.62 -12.89
N ALA A 40 -10.15 3.46 -12.17
CA ALA A 40 -11.25 2.57 -12.55
C ALA A 40 -11.80 2.91 -13.94
N ARG A 41 -12.10 4.19 -14.20
CA ARG A 41 -12.55 4.66 -15.53
C ARG A 41 -11.53 4.39 -16.64
N SER A 42 -10.24 4.39 -16.33
CA SER A 42 -9.20 4.13 -17.33
C SER A 42 -9.10 2.66 -17.72
N GLY A 43 -9.41 1.73 -16.79
CA GLY A 43 -9.21 0.29 -16.96
C GLY A 43 -7.75 -0.15 -17.14
N ARG A 44 -6.78 0.75 -16.92
CA ARG A 44 -5.35 0.50 -17.22
C ARG A 44 -4.49 0.23 -15.98
N VAL A 45 -4.96 0.66 -14.81
CA VAL A 45 -4.24 0.48 -13.54
C VAL A 45 -4.45 -0.95 -13.05
N ARG A 46 -3.34 -1.65 -12.80
CA ARG A 46 -3.32 -3.03 -12.32
C ARG A 46 -2.94 -3.13 -10.85
N ALA A 47 -2.25 -2.13 -10.33
CA ALA A 47 -1.94 -2.00 -8.92
C ALA A 47 -1.54 -0.56 -8.58
N VAL A 48 -1.76 -0.19 -7.32
CA VAL A 48 -1.27 1.04 -6.71
C VAL A 48 -0.39 0.65 -5.53
N LEU A 49 0.87 1.08 -5.52
CA LEU A 49 1.78 0.88 -4.41
C LEU A 49 2.01 2.19 -3.66
N SER A 50 2.02 2.09 -2.33
CA SER A 50 2.26 3.20 -1.42
C SER A 50 3.08 2.81 -0.20
N GLY A 51 3.48 3.81 0.57
CA GLY A 51 4.18 3.64 1.85
C GLY A 51 3.51 4.50 2.90
N HIS A 52 4.28 5.38 3.53
CA HIS A 52 3.84 6.40 4.48
C HIS A 52 3.33 5.87 5.83
N MET A 53 2.49 4.84 5.82
CA MET A 53 1.90 4.24 7.02
C MET A 53 2.92 3.45 7.83
N ARG A 54 3.98 2.92 7.21
CA ARG A 54 4.96 2.08 7.95
C ARG A 54 4.26 0.87 8.60
N TRP A 55 3.42 0.25 7.79
CA TRP A 55 2.83 -1.08 7.97
C TRP A 55 2.50 -1.66 6.60
N ASN A 56 2.29 -2.96 6.55
CA ASN A 56 1.74 -3.59 5.36
C ASN A 56 0.21 -3.50 5.39
N HIS A 57 -0.37 -3.13 4.24
CA HIS A 57 -1.82 -3.15 4.07
C HIS A 57 -2.15 -3.51 2.62
N THR A 58 -3.27 -4.21 2.42
CA THR A 58 -3.81 -4.48 1.09
C THR A 58 -5.31 -4.30 1.09
N GLU A 59 -5.82 -3.65 0.06
CA GLU A 59 -7.24 -3.50 -0.19
C GLU A 59 -7.50 -3.49 -1.70
N VAL A 60 -8.56 -4.16 -2.16
CA VAL A 60 -8.99 -4.10 -3.56
C VAL A 60 -10.18 -3.17 -3.64
N ILE A 61 -10.02 -2.03 -4.32
CA ILE A 61 -11.07 -1.03 -4.48
C ILE A 61 -11.30 -0.82 -5.98
N GLU A 62 -12.55 -0.90 -6.43
CA GLU A 62 -12.94 -0.69 -7.84
C GLU A 62 -12.14 -1.58 -8.83
N GLY A 63 -11.78 -2.80 -8.40
CA GLY A 63 -11.01 -3.75 -9.22
C GLY A 63 -9.52 -3.42 -9.35
N SER A 64 -8.99 -2.49 -8.55
CA SER A 64 -7.56 -2.19 -8.48
C SER A 64 -7.03 -2.45 -7.07
N PRO A 65 -6.00 -3.30 -6.90
CA PRO A 65 -5.37 -3.49 -5.60
C PRO A 65 -4.52 -2.28 -5.22
N CYS A 66 -4.78 -1.76 -4.02
CA CYS A 66 -3.94 -0.80 -3.32
C CYS A 66 -3.10 -1.56 -2.29
N ILE A 67 -1.79 -1.44 -2.39
CA ILE A 67 -0.82 -2.10 -1.53
C ILE A 67 0.00 -1.01 -0.82
N THR A 68 0.08 -1.10 0.51
CA THR A 68 1.00 -0.31 1.31
C THR A 68 2.12 -1.21 1.80
N VAL A 69 3.36 -0.75 1.63
CA VAL A 69 4.57 -1.46 2.04
C VAL A 69 5.12 -0.82 3.31
N GLU A 70 5.49 -1.67 4.27
CA GLU A 70 6.20 -1.31 5.50
C GLU A 70 7.48 -0.51 5.23
N SER A 71 7.91 0.27 6.22
CA SER A 71 9.13 1.06 6.17
C SER A 71 10.39 0.19 6.13
N LEU A 72 11.42 0.69 5.45
CA LEU A 72 12.77 0.15 5.55
C LEU A 72 13.36 0.31 6.96
N VAL A 73 13.00 1.38 7.67
CA VAL A 73 13.72 1.85 8.87
C VAL A 73 12.86 1.92 10.13
N ASP A 74 11.53 1.74 10.03
CA ASP A 74 10.71 1.73 11.25
C ASP A 74 11.08 0.52 12.12
N CYS A 75 10.99 0.71 13.42
CA CYS A 75 11.35 -0.26 14.43
C CYS A 75 10.17 -0.63 15.35
N SER A 76 8.98 -0.06 15.11
CA SER A 76 7.81 -0.11 15.99
C SER A 76 7.22 -1.51 16.11
N PHE A 77 7.32 -2.32 15.06
CA PHE A 77 6.74 -3.68 14.98
C PHE A 77 7.79 -4.79 14.97
N THR A 78 9.07 -4.45 15.11
CA THR A 78 10.21 -5.34 14.85
C THR A 78 11.20 -5.36 16.01
N ASN A 79 10.70 -5.30 17.25
CA ASN A 79 11.49 -5.38 18.49
C ASN A 79 12.70 -4.42 18.51
N ARG A 80 12.48 -3.17 18.09
CA ARG A 80 13.51 -2.11 18.01
C ARG A 80 14.61 -2.33 16.97
N GLN A 81 14.47 -3.31 16.08
CA GLN A 81 15.35 -3.47 14.91
C GLN A 81 14.71 -2.81 13.68
N PRO A 82 15.49 -2.24 12.74
CA PRO A 82 14.94 -1.74 11.48
C PRO A 82 14.16 -2.84 10.75
N ALA A 83 12.93 -2.53 10.30
CA ALA A 83 12.06 -3.50 9.67
C ALA A 83 12.59 -4.01 8.32
N GLY A 84 13.46 -3.27 7.63
CA GLY A 84 14.04 -3.71 6.36
C GLY A 84 12.98 -3.94 5.27
N GLY A 85 11.81 -3.30 5.39
CA GLY A 85 10.67 -3.46 4.49
C GLY A 85 10.98 -3.03 3.06
N PHE A 86 10.79 -3.94 2.11
CA PHE A 86 10.75 -3.63 0.67
C PHE A 86 9.86 -4.65 -0.06
N SER A 87 9.39 -4.30 -1.26
CA SER A 87 8.53 -5.19 -2.06
C SER A 87 9.16 -5.59 -3.39
N GLU A 88 9.05 -6.87 -3.73
CA GLU A 88 9.23 -7.41 -5.07
C GLU A 88 7.87 -7.45 -5.77
N VAL A 89 7.77 -6.89 -6.98
CA VAL A 89 6.52 -6.86 -7.75
C VAL A 89 6.73 -7.60 -9.07
N LEU A 90 5.93 -8.64 -9.29
CA LEU A 90 5.85 -9.35 -10.55
C LEU A 90 4.54 -8.98 -11.25
N LEU A 91 4.65 -8.51 -12.49
CA LEU A 91 3.51 -8.26 -13.38
C LEU A 91 3.58 -9.27 -14.52
N GLU A 92 2.63 -10.18 -14.57
CA GLU A 92 2.58 -11.24 -15.58
C GLU A 92 1.83 -10.81 -16.84
N GLU A 93 2.09 -11.54 -17.92
CA GLU A 93 1.29 -11.47 -19.13
C GLU A 93 -0.15 -11.90 -18.82
N GLY A 94 -1.15 -11.10 -19.21
CA GLY A 94 -2.54 -11.23 -18.75
C GLY A 94 -2.94 -10.25 -17.64
N GLY A 95 -1.96 -9.64 -16.96
CA GLY A 95 -2.17 -8.54 -16.02
C GLY A 95 -2.30 -8.94 -14.56
N ARG A 96 -2.05 -10.22 -14.23
CA ARG A 96 -1.90 -10.71 -12.85
C ARG A 96 -0.75 -9.97 -12.18
N VAL A 97 -1.00 -9.49 -10.97
CA VAL A 97 -0.02 -8.81 -10.12
C VAL A 97 0.28 -9.67 -8.92
N GLU A 98 1.56 -9.90 -8.66
CA GLU A 98 2.04 -10.52 -7.44
C GLU A 98 2.99 -9.55 -6.72
N VAL A 99 2.72 -9.30 -5.44
CA VAL A 99 3.54 -8.45 -4.58
C VAL A 99 4.03 -9.27 -3.41
N ARG A 100 5.34 -9.29 -3.21
CA ARG A 100 5.98 -9.94 -2.07
C ARG A 100 6.76 -8.91 -1.27
N VAL A 101 6.28 -8.60 -0.07
CA VAL A 101 6.99 -7.77 0.89
C VAL A 101 7.97 -8.64 1.68
N ARG A 102 9.22 -8.17 1.76
CA ARG A 102 10.33 -8.76 2.52
C ARG A 102 10.69 -7.87 3.71
N GLY A 103 11.49 -8.40 4.61
CA GLY A 103 11.92 -7.73 5.84
C GLY A 103 11.34 -8.41 7.09
N GLY A 104 11.33 -7.67 8.20
CA GLY A 104 10.85 -8.13 9.51
C GLY A 104 9.32 -8.31 9.59
N LEU A 105 8.59 -7.76 8.62
CA LEU A 105 7.14 -7.94 8.47
C LEU A 105 6.84 -8.39 7.02
N PRO A 106 7.00 -9.68 6.69
CA PRO A 106 6.72 -10.18 5.36
C PRO A 106 5.22 -10.23 5.07
N MET A 107 4.84 -10.01 3.80
CA MET A 107 3.47 -10.15 3.31
C MET A 107 3.51 -10.60 1.85
N GLU A 108 2.58 -11.46 1.45
CA GLU A 108 2.38 -11.83 0.05
C GLU A 108 0.97 -11.50 -0.38
N PHE A 109 0.82 -10.98 -1.59
CA PHE A 109 -0.45 -10.58 -2.17
C PHE A 109 -0.48 -10.91 -3.66
N THR A 110 -1.58 -11.46 -4.14
CA THR A 110 -1.79 -11.77 -5.56
C THR A 110 -3.16 -11.28 -6.00
N TYR A 111 -3.24 -10.66 -7.17
CA TYR A 111 -4.50 -10.21 -7.79
C TYR A 111 -4.53 -10.52 -9.30
N PRO A 112 -5.66 -11.01 -9.85
CA PRO A 112 -5.79 -11.33 -11.28
C PRO A 112 -5.65 -10.15 -12.25
#